data_AF-V9IL28-F1
#
_entry.id   AF-V9IL28-F1
#
_cell.length_a   1.000
_cell.length_b   1.000
_cell.length_c   1.000
_cell.angle_alpha   90.00
_cell.angle_beta   90.00
_cell.angle_gamma   90.00
#
_symmetry.space_group_name_H-M   'P 1'
#
loop_
_entity.id
_entity.type
_entity.pdbx_description
1 polymer ?
#
loop_
_entity_poly.entity_id
_entity_poly.type
_entity_poly.pdbx_seq_one_letter_code
_entity_poly.pdbx_strand_id
1 'polypeptide(L)'
;MQLPEIRRTVFVYICYFLQELLNHTQDNELDAKTLATIFGSIFLRDPPRSRGDKNQRSRTQVVQATIDRKKAAFVYHFLINDQSDFILGR
;
A
#
# COMPACT_ATOMS: atom_id res chain seq x y z
N MET A 1 0.72 -16.37 -9.56
CA MET A 1 -0.53 -15.69 -9.98
C MET A 1 -0.19 -14.29 -10.42
N GLN A 2 -0.39 -13.94 -11.69
CA GLN A 2 -0.24 -12.57 -12.15
C GLN A 2 -1.49 -11.75 -11.78
N LEU A 3 -1.28 -10.53 -11.30
CA LEU A 3 -2.36 -9.61 -11.02
C LEU A 3 -3.01 -9.22 -12.37
N PRO A 4 -4.35 -9.28 -12.51
CA PRO A 4 -5.04 -8.79 -13.71
C PRO A 4 -4.58 -7.37 -14.07
N GLU A 5 -4.39 -7.11 -15.35
CA GLU A 5 -3.85 -5.83 -15.86
C GLU A 5 -4.60 -4.63 -15.28
N ILE A 6 -5.93 -4.65 -15.31
CA ILE A 6 -6.77 -3.59 -14.75
C ILE A 6 -6.43 -3.23 -13.29
N ARG A 7 -6.12 -4.23 -12.46
CA ARG A 7 -5.78 -4.00 -11.05
C ARG A 7 -4.38 -3.43 -10.91
N ARG A 8 -3.45 -3.81 -11.78
CA ARG A 8 -2.11 -3.22 -11.85
C ARG A 8 -2.20 -1.75 -12.25
N THR A 9 -2.93 -1.45 -13.33
CA THR A 9 -3.11 -0.10 -13.84
C THR A 9 -3.72 0.82 -12.77
N VAL A 10 -4.81 0.40 -12.13
CA VAL A 10 -5.43 1.18 -11.04
C VAL A 10 -4.46 1.41 -9.90
N PHE A 11 -3.72 0.37 -9.46
CA PHE A 11 -2.73 0.51 -8.39
C PHE A 11 -1.66 1.56 -8.74
N VAL A 12 -1.09 1.48 -9.95
CA VAL A 12 -0.05 2.41 -10.39
C VAL A 12 -0.57 3.85 -10.46
N TYR A 13 -1.76 4.09 -11.03
CA TYR A 13 -2.35 5.43 -11.06
C TYR A 13 -2.58 6.01 -9.66
N ILE A 14 -2.99 5.19 -8.69
CA ILE A 14 -3.11 5.65 -7.31
C ILE A 14 -1.72 5.98 -6.74
N CYS A 15 -0.69 5.18 -7.00
CA CYS A 15 0.68 5.51 -6.59
C CYS A 15 1.16 6.86 -7.16
N TYR A 16 0.90 7.14 -8.44
CA TYR A 16 1.22 8.46 -9.04
C TYR A 16 0.45 9.60 -8.38
N PHE A 17 -0.83 9.40 -8.08
CA PHE A 17 -1.60 10.41 -7.34
C PHE A 17 -1.00 10.66 -5.94
N LEU A 18 -0.57 9.62 -5.24
CA LEU A 18 0.08 9.77 -3.93
C LEU A 18 1.44 10.44 -4.04
N GLN A 19 2.21 10.19 -5.10
CA GLN A 19 3.46 10.91 -5.38
C GLN A 19 3.21 12.39 -5.64
N GLU A 20 2.13 12.73 -6.34
CA GLU A 20 1.73 14.12 -6.51
C GLU A 20 1.43 14.79 -5.16
N LEU A 21 0.72 14.12 -4.25
CA LEU A 21 0.53 14.66 -2.89
C LEU A 21 1.86 14.92 -2.17
N LEU A 22 2.86 14.06 -2.35
CA LEU A 22 4.19 14.24 -1.76
C LEU A 22 4.93 15.46 -2.34
N ASN A 23 4.68 15.83 -3.60
CA ASN A 23 5.23 17.06 -4.17
C ASN A 23 4.72 18.33 -3.46
N HIS A 24 3.56 18.23 -2.79
CA HIS A 24 2.93 19.33 -2.03
C HIS A 24 2.99 19.10 -0.50
N THR A 25 3.99 18.35 0.00
CA THR A 25 4.13 18.01 1.43
C THR A 25 4.15 19.27 2.33
N GLN A 26 4.72 20.38 1.85
CA GLN A 26 4.78 21.64 2.62
C GLN A 26 3.41 22.27 2.86
N ASP A 27 2.43 22.01 1.98
CA ASP A 27 1.09 22.61 2.04
C ASP A 27 0.06 21.67 2.66
N ASN A 28 0.24 20.35 2.50
CA ASN A 28 -0.71 19.34 2.96
C ASN A 28 -0.25 18.53 4.18
N GLU A 29 1.00 18.69 4.61
CA GLU A 29 1.62 18.01 5.76
C GLU A 29 1.63 16.47 5.63
N LEU A 30 1.48 15.92 4.42
CA LEU A 30 1.47 14.48 4.16
C LEU A 30 2.88 14.00 3.77
N ASP A 31 3.52 13.24 4.67
CA ASP A 31 4.78 12.57 4.33
C ASP A 31 4.59 11.15 3.77
N ALA A 32 5.64 10.62 3.13
CA ALA A 32 5.61 9.30 2.51
C ALA A 32 5.33 8.18 3.51
N LYS A 33 5.74 8.32 4.76
CA LYS A 33 5.54 7.32 5.82
C LYS A 33 4.07 7.26 6.25
N THR A 34 3.43 8.42 6.34
CA THR A 34 2.01 8.60 6.67
C THR A 34 1.15 8.00 5.57
N LEU A 35 1.39 8.39 4.31
CA LEU A 35 0.68 7.82 3.15
C LEU A 35 0.88 6.31 3.06
N ALA A 36 2.11 5.81 3.21
CA ALA A 36 2.40 4.39 3.18
C ALA A 36 1.67 3.60 4.28
N THR A 37 1.58 4.15 5.48
CA THR A 37 0.88 3.51 6.61
C THR A 37 -0.62 3.40 6.33
N ILE A 38 -1.24 4.48 5.85
CA ILE A 38 -2.67 4.52 5.51
C ILE A 38 -2.96 3.56 4.35
N PHE A 39 -2.28 3.75 3.21
CA PHE A 39 -2.55 3.00 2.00
C PHE A 39 -2.06 1.55 2.04
N GLY A 40 -1.11 1.22 2.92
CA GLY A 40 -0.72 -0.16 3.19
C GLY A 40 -1.91 -1.02 3.62
N SER A 41 -2.76 -0.50 4.50
CA SER A 41 -3.97 -1.21 4.94
C SER A 41 -5.07 -1.24 3.86
N ILE A 42 -5.16 -0.21 3.02
CA ILE A 42 -6.18 -0.06 1.97
C ILE A 42 -5.88 -1.02 0.79
N PHE A 43 -4.63 -1.04 0.32
CA PHE A 43 -4.19 -1.88 -0.80
C PHE A 43 -4.07 -3.35 -0.40
N LEU A 44 -3.47 -3.63 0.76
CA LEU A 44 -3.18 -5.00 1.21
C LEU A 44 -4.15 -5.41 2.31
N ARG A 45 -5.39 -5.67 1.90
CA ARG A 45 -6.44 -6.15 2.80
C ARG A 45 -6.17 -7.58 3.22
N ASP A 46 -6.56 -7.91 4.44
CA ASP A 46 -6.50 -9.30 4.90
C ASP A 46 -7.43 -10.19 4.06
N PRO A 47 -7.04 -11.45 3.80
CA PRO A 47 -7.84 -12.37 3.00
C PRO A 47 -9.28 -12.49 3.54
N PRO A 48 -10.30 -12.65 2.66
CA PRO A 48 -11.70 -12.72 3.08
C PRO A 48 -11.97 -13.82 4.12
N ARG A 49 -11.29 -14.97 3.98
CA ARG A 49 -11.38 -16.08 4.94
C ARG A 49 -10.88 -15.73 6.34
N SER A 50 -9.94 -14.79 6.46
CA SER A 50 -9.37 -14.40 7.75
C SER A 50 -10.31 -13.51 8.57
N ARG A 51 -11.20 -12.74 7.92
CA ARG A 51 -12.11 -11.79 8.59
C ARG A 51 -13.15 -12.44 9.52
N GLY A 52 -13.47 -13.71 9.29
CA GLY A 52 -14.41 -14.49 10.11
C GLY A 52 -13.74 -15.59 10.93
N ASP A 53 -12.43 -15.81 10.76
CA ASP A 53 -11.74 -16.93 11.37
C ASP A 53 -11.36 -16.61 12.81
N LYS A 54 -11.76 -17.48 13.75
CA LYS A 54 -11.43 -17.33 15.19
C LYS A 54 -9.92 -17.20 15.41
N ASN A 55 -9.11 -17.77 14.52
CA ASN A 55 -7.65 -17.69 14.53
C ASN A 55 -7.08 -16.27 14.32
N GLN A 56 -7.80 -15.32 13.72
CA GLN A 56 -7.33 -13.94 13.62
C GLN A 56 -7.64 -13.13 14.89
N ARG A 57 -8.71 -13.47 15.64
CA ARG A 57 -8.94 -12.92 17.00
C ARG A 57 -7.85 -13.36 17.99
N SER A 58 -7.20 -14.48 17.72
CA SER A 58 -6.08 -15.01 18.51
C SER A 58 -4.72 -14.47 18.07
N ARG A 59 -4.63 -13.66 17.00
CA ARG A 59 -3.37 -13.06 16.58
C ARG A 59 -2.98 -11.97 17.58
N THR A 60 -1.81 -12.11 18.17
CA THR A 60 -1.26 -11.11 19.10
C THR A 60 -1.06 -9.77 18.41
N GLN A 61 -1.26 -8.68 19.16
CA GLN A 61 -1.08 -7.31 18.69
C GLN A 61 0.29 -7.10 18.01
N VAL A 62 1.34 -7.73 18.53
CA VAL A 62 2.71 -7.68 17.98
C VAL A 62 2.77 -8.24 16.55
N VAL A 63 2.08 -9.36 16.28
CA VAL A 63 2.06 -9.97 14.95
C VAL A 63 1.29 -9.08 13.98
N GLN A 64 0.18 -8.49 14.42
CA GLN A 64 -0.59 -7.57 13.58
C GLN A 64 0.21 -6.30 13.23
N ALA A 65 0.85 -5.68 14.21
CA ALA A 65 1.72 -4.52 13.99
C ALA A 65 2.88 -4.83 13.03
N THR A 66 3.47 -6.02 13.12
CA THR A 66 4.52 -6.47 12.19
C THR A 66 4.00 -6.60 10.76
N ILE A 67 2.78 -7.13 10.59
CA ILE A 67 2.13 -7.24 9.28
C ILE A 67 1.84 -5.86 8.71
N ASP A 68 1.27 -4.95 9.51
CA ASP A 68 0.94 -3.61 9.06
C ASP A 68 2.20 -2.81 8.69
N ARG A 69 3.31 -3.01 9.40
CA ARG A 69 4.61 -2.44 9.02
C ARG A 69 5.12 -2.97 7.69
N LYS A 70 4.93 -4.25 7.38
CA LYS A 70 5.29 -4.83 6.08
C LYS A 70 4.42 -4.27 4.95
N LYS A 71 3.12 -4.09 5.21
CA LYS A 71 2.20 -3.47 4.26
C LYS A 71 2.60 -2.02 3.96
N ALA A 72 2.93 -1.26 5.00
CA ALA A 72 3.42 0.10 4.85
C ALA A 72 4.74 0.13 4.05
N ALA A 73 5.71 -0.73 4.39
CA ALA A 73 6.98 -0.81 3.67
C ALA A 73 6.79 -1.13 2.17
N PHE A 74 5.85 -2.03 1.84
CA PHE A 74 5.50 -2.32 0.46
C PHE A 74 5.01 -1.06 -0.26
N VAL A 75 4.07 -0.30 0.31
CA VAL A 75 3.54 0.91 -0.33
C VAL A 75 4.60 2.01 -0.42
N TYR A 76 5.37 2.20 0.65
CA TYR A 76 6.45 3.18 0.69
C TYR A 76 7.41 3.01 -0.49
N HIS A 77 7.79 1.76 -0.83
CA HIS A 77 8.61 1.47 -1.99
C HIS A 77 8.05 2.06 -3.29
N PHE A 78 6.73 1.97 -3.52
CA PHE A 78 6.10 2.53 -4.72
C PHE A 78 5.96 4.06 -4.68
N LEU A 79 5.98 4.67 -3.49
CA LEU A 79 5.94 6.13 -3.37
C LEU A 79 7.30 6.77 -3.65
N ILE A 80 8.39 6.14 -3.23
CA ILE A 80 9.74 6.76 -3.33
C ILE A 80 10.52 6.36 -4.58
N ASN A 81 10.16 5.25 -5.23
CA ASN A 81 10.87 4.78 -6.43
C ASN A 81 10.09 5.15 -7.70
N ASP A 82 10.82 5.24 -8.81
CA ASP A 82 10.23 5.44 -10.12
C ASP A 82 9.40 4.21 -10.53
N GLN A 83 8.16 4.45 -10.98
CA GLN A 83 7.21 3.43 -11.43
C GLN A 83 6.94 3.50 -12.94
N SER A 84 7.71 4.31 -13.67
CA SER A 84 7.52 4.57 -15.12
C SER A 84 7.50 3.29 -15.95
N ASP A 85 8.32 2.31 -15.59
CA ASP A 85 8.37 1.02 -16.27
C ASP A 85 7.02 0.29 -16.27
N PHE A 86 6.21 0.45 -15.20
CA PHE A 86 4.90 -0.18 -15.09
C PHE A 86 3.82 0.46 -15.96
N ILE A 87 3.97 1.74 -16.35
CA ILE A 87 3.09 2.44 -17.28
C ILE A 87 3.52 2.19 -18.72
N LEU A 88 4.83 2.21 -18.98
CA LEU A 88 5.40 2.10 -20.32
C LEU A 88 5.40 0.66 -20.88
N GLY A 89 4.97 -0.32 -20.07
CA GLY A 89 4.78 -1.70 -20.50
C GLY A 89 6.08 -2.39 -20.95
N ARG A 90 7.23 -1.93 -20.46
CA ARG A 90 8.55 -2.52 -20.71
C ARG A 90 8.92 -3.56 -19.65
#